data_AF-A0A2J8QUW4-F1
#
_entry.id   AF-A0A2J8QUW4-F1
#
_cell.length_a   1.000
_cell.length_b   1.000
_cell.length_c   1.000
_cell.angle_alpha   90.00
_cell.angle_beta   90.00
_cell.angle_gamma   90.00
#
_symmetry.space_group_name_H-M   'P 1'
#
loop_
_entity.id
_entity.type
_entity.pdbx_description
1 polymer ?
#
loop_
_entity_poly.entity_id
_entity_poly.type
_entity_poly.pdbx_seq_one_letter_code
_entity_poly.pdbx_strand_id
1 'polypeptide(L)'
;ARLKFPIDYPYSPPAFRFLTKMWHPNIYETGDVCISILHPPVDDPQSGELPSERWNPTQNVRTILLSVISLLNEPNTFSPANVDASVMYRKWKESKGKDREYTDIIRSWGPRWTRSVTA
;
A
#
# COMPACT_ATOMS: atom_id res chain seq x y z
N ALA A 1 0.98 -7.29 10.51
CA ALA A 1 1.97 -6.69 9.57
C ALA A 1 3.28 -6.50 10.31
N ARG A 2 4.40 -6.26 9.61
CA ARG A 2 5.73 -6.06 10.19
C ARG A 2 6.40 -4.82 9.59
N LEU A 3 6.99 -3.99 10.46
CA LEU A 3 7.95 -2.94 10.09
C LEU A 3 9.36 -3.42 10.42
N LYS A 4 10.30 -3.26 9.48
CA LYS A 4 11.72 -3.54 9.69
C LYS A 4 12.51 -2.25 9.49
N PHE A 5 13.14 -1.78 10.55
CA PHE A 5 13.92 -0.55 10.54
C PHE A 5 15.37 -0.82 10.07
N PRO A 6 15.96 0.07 9.26
CA PRO A 6 17.38 0.03 8.96
C PRO A 6 18.20 0.57 10.14
N ILE A 7 19.52 0.38 10.10
CA ILE A 7 20.44 0.79 11.17
C ILE A 7 20.53 2.32 11.32
N ASP A 8 20.30 3.04 10.22
CA ASP A 8 20.43 4.48 10.07
C ASP A 8 19.07 5.19 10.09
N TYR A 9 18.01 4.55 10.58
CA TYR A 9 16.72 5.23 10.79
C TYR A 9 16.91 6.47 11.69
N PRO A 10 16.34 7.65 11.35
CA PRO A 10 15.34 7.90 10.30
C PRO A 10 15.89 8.38 8.96
N TYR A 11 17.20 8.31 8.69
CA TYR A 11 17.77 8.73 7.42
C TYR A 11 17.31 7.83 6.26
N SER A 12 17.23 6.52 6.48
CA SER A 12 16.62 5.57 5.56
C SER A 12 15.23 5.09 6.03
N PRO A 13 14.30 4.80 5.09
CA PRO A 13 12.95 4.34 5.43
C PRO A 13 12.96 2.92 6.01
N PRO A 14 12.00 2.58 6.90
CA PRO A 14 11.73 1.20 7.24
C PRO A 14 11.04 0.47 6.08
N ALA A 15 11.18 -0.85 6.03
CA ALA A 15 10.37 -1.70 5.16
C ALA A 15 9.05 -2.08 5.85
N PHE A 16 7.91 -1.92 5.18
CA PHE A 16 6.59 -2.34 5.66
C PHE A 16 6.09 -3.54 4.84
N ARG A 17 5.70 -4.62 5.54
CA ARG A 17 5.18 -5.84 4.92
C ARG A 17 3.95 -6.38 5.64
N PHE A 18 2.91 -6.72 4.89
CA PHE A 18 1.80 -7.54 5.39
C PHE A 18 2.23 -9.00 5.51
N LEU A 19 2.00 -9.61 6.68
CA LEU A 19 2.29 -11.03 6.90
C LEU A 19 1.17 -11.91 6.34
N THR A 20 -0.07 -11.45 6.49
CA THR A 20 -1.23 -12.02 5.81
C THR A 20 -1.15 -11.64 4.35
N LYS A 21 -1.36 -12.60 3.44
CA LYS A 21 -1.51 -12.27 2.03
C LYS A 21 -2.65 -11.26 1.87
N MET A 22 -2.51 -10.30 0.94
CA MET A 22 -3.52 -9.29 0.63
C MET A 22 -3.76 -9.23 -0.87
N TRP A 23 -5.02 -9.13 -1.29
CA TRP A 23 -5.39 -8.83 -2.67
C TRP A 23 -5.64 -7.32 -2.80
N HIS A 24 -4.67 -6.58 -3.34
CA HIS A 24 -4.75 -5.11 -3.39
C HIS A 24 -3.87 -4.54 -4.52
N PRO A 25 -4.31 -3.48 -5.24
CA PRO A 25 -3.55 -2.90 -6.36
C PRO A 25 -2.12 -2.46 -6.01
N ASN A 26 -1.87 -2.01 -4.78
CA ASN A 26 -0.56 -1.51 -4.33
C ASN A 26 0.16 -2.41 -3.31
N ILE A 27 -0.23 -3.68 -3.19
CA ILE A 27 0.48 -4.66 -2.35
C ILE A 27 0.98 -5.79 -3.24
N TYR A 28 2.27 -6.08 -3.16
CA TYR A 28 2.91 -7.19 -3.87
C TYR A 28 2.46 -8.54 -3.29
N GLU A 29 2.65 -9.63 -4.05
CA GLU A 29 2.37 -10.99 -3.55
C GLU A 29 3.21 -11.37 -2.32
N THR A 30 4.39 -10.76 -2.16
CA THR A 30 5.26 -10.89 -0.99
C THR A 30 4.70 -10.19 0.27
N GLY A 31 3.66 -9.37 0.11
CA GLY A 31 3.08 -8.53 1.14
C GLY A 31 3.75 -7.16 1.28
N ASP A 32 4.80 -6.87 0.51
CA ASP A 32 5.43 -5.55 0.49
C ASP A 32 4.47 -4.49 -0.07
N VAL A 33 4.49 -3.29 0.51
CA VAL A 33 3.59 -2.20 0.11
C VAL A 33 4.32 -1.23 -0.83
N CYS A 34 3.74 -0.96 -1.99
CA CYS A 34 4.25 0.05 -2.91
C CYS A 34 3.63 1.41 -2.57
N ILE A 35 4.38 2.24 -1.83
CA ILE A 35 3.99 3.61 -1.50
C ILE A 35 5.23 4.51 -1.51
N SER A 36 5.09 5.73 -2.01
CA SER A 36 6.19 6.69 -2.21
C SER A 36 6.91 7.03 -0.91
N ILE A 37 6.19 7.15 0.22
CA ILE A 37 6.76 7.52 1.52
C ILE A 37 7.78 6.50 2.04
N LEU A 38 7.75 5.25 1.57
CA LEU A 38 8.71 4.21 1.96
C LEU A 38 9.93 4.13 1.03
N HIS A 39 10.06 5.08 0.10
CA HIS A 39 11.18 5.15 -0.83
C HIS A 39 11.95 6.46 -0.63
N PRO A 40 13.29 6.43 -0.80
CA PRO A 40 14.09 7.64 -0.83
C PRO A 40 13.58 8.64 -1.87
N PRO A 41 13.89 9.94 -1.71
CA PRO A 41 13.61 10.92 -2.75
C PRO A 41 14.34 10.53 -4.02
N VAL A 42 13.69 10.74 -5.16
CA VAL A 42 14.31 10.61 -6.48
C VAL A 42 14.65 12.02 -6.94
N ASP A 43 15.88 12.25 -7.37
CA ASP A 43 16.29 13.51 -8.02
C ASP A 43 15.77 13.55 -9.46
N ASP A 44 14.46 13.38 -9.63
CA ASP A 44 13.77 13.48 -10.91
C ASP A 44 12.77 14.65 -10.89
N PRO A 45 13.15 15.81 -11.45
CA PRO A 45 12.28 16.98 -11.56
C PRO A 45 10.99 16.75 -12.37
N GLN A 46 10.91 15.69 -13.19
CA GLN A 46 9.72 15.33 -13.96
C GLN A 46 8.77 14.38 -13.23
N SER A 47 9.17 13.82 -12.08
CA SER A 47 8.33 12.88 -11.33
C SER A 47 7.02 13.51 -10.83
N GLY A 48 7.01 14.83 -10.62
CA GLY A 48 5.84 15.55 -10.09
C GLY A 48 5.53 15.25 -8.63
N GLU A 49 6.39 14.51 -7.92
CA GLU A 49 6.19 14.14 -6.53
C GLU A 49 6.79 15.19 -5.58
N LEU A 50 6.05 15.51 -4.52
CA LEU A 50 6.50 16.42 -3.48
C LEU A 50 7.51 15.72 -2.56
N PRO A 51 8.50 16.45 -1.99
CA PRO A 51 9.42 15.89 -0.99
C PRO A 51 8.71 15.27 0.22
N SER A 52 7.51 15.76 0.55
CA SER A 52 6.64 15.23 1.61
C SER A 52 5.98 13.90 1.26
N GLU A 53 5.90 13.54 -0.02
CA GLU A 53 5.35 12.27 -0.50
C GLU A 53 6.40 11.16 -0.52
N ARG A 54 7.69 11.51 -0.41
CA ARG A 54 8.82 10.58 -0.31
C ARG A 54 9.37 10.52 1.12
N TRP A 55 10.20 9.51 1.39
CA TRP A 55 10.85 9.39 2.69
C TRP A 55 11.79 10.57 2.93
N ASN A 56 11.74 11.12 4.13
CA ASN A 56 12.73 12.06 4.63
C ASN A 56 12.80 11.94 6.16
N PRO A 57 13.88 12.42 6.83
CA PRO A 57 14.07 12.25 8.27
C PRO A 57 13.01 12.89 9.18
N THR A 58 12.10 13.70 8.63
CA THR A 58 10.96 14.27 9.39
C THR A 58 9.74 13.35 9.42
N GLN A 59 9.70 12.34 8.54
CA GLN A 59 8.68 11.29 8.54
C GLN A 59 8.86 10.35 9.74
N ASN A 60 7.78 9.69 10.13
CA ASN A 60 7.78 8.78 11.28
C ASN A 60 6.76 7.66 11.08
N VAL A 61 6.73 6.72 12.02
CA VAL A 61 5.82 5.56 11.95
C VAL A 61 4.35 5.99 11.86
N ARG A 62 3.95 7.09 12.52
CA ARG A 62 2.57 7.59 12.44
C ARG A 62 2.22 8.03 11.03
N THR A 63 3.11 8.77 10.35
CA THR A 63 2.85 9.20 8.97
C THR A 63 2.79 8.00 8.02
N ILE A 64 3.67 7.00 8.19
CA ILE A 64 3.60 5.74 7.42
C ILE A 64 2.23 5.07 7.57
N LEU A 65 1.74 4.88 8.81
CA LEU A 65 0.48 4.19 9.05
C LEU A 65 -0.71 4.95 8.47
N LEU A 66 -0.72 6.28 8.59
CA LEU A 66 -1.76 7.11 7.97
C LEU A 66 -1.74 6.98 6.44
N SER A 67 -0.56 7.00 5.82
CA SER A 67 -0.40 6.81 4.38
C SER A 67 -0.83 5.40 3.93
N VAL A 68 -0.55 4.36 4.72
CA VAL A 68 -1.03 2.99 4.43
C VAL A 68 -2.56 2.91 4.53
N ILE A 69 -3.19 3.51 5.54
CA ILE A 69 -4.66 3.56 5.65
C ILE A 69 -5.25 4.29 4.44
N SER A 70 -4.67 5.44 4.06
CA SER A 70 -5.08 6.19 2.88
C SER A 70 -5.01 5.33 1.61
N LEU A 71 -3.90 4.61 1.42
CA LEU A 71 -3.69 3.73 0.27
C LEU A 71 -4.67 2.55 0.22
N LEU A 72 -5.03 1.98 1.38
CA LEU A 72 -6.01 0.89 1.47
C LEU A 72 -7.43 1.36 1.13
N ASN A 73 -7.75 2.62 1.39
CA ASN A 73 -9.04 3.22 1.04
C ASN A 73 -9.08 3.67 -0.43
N GLU A 74 -7.98 4.24 -0.90
CA GLU A 74 -7.85 4.81 -2.26
C GLU A 74 -6.59 4.27 -2.94
N PRO A 75 -6.68 3.09 -3.59
CA PRO A 75 -5.56 2.51 -4.31
C PRO A 75 -5.09 3.38 -5.48
N ASN A 76 -3.77 3.47 -5.67
CA ASN A 76 -3.17 4.09 -6.85
C ASN A 76 -3.15 3.10 -8.03
N THR A 77 -3.94 3.40 -9.07
CA THR A 77 -4.05 2.56 -10.28
C THR A 77 -3.13 2.97 -11.43
N PHE A 78 -2.37 4.06 -11.29
CA PHE A 78 -1.42 4.52 -12.31
C PHE A 78 -0.11 3.74 -12.24
N SER A 79 0.32 3.37 -11.02
CA SER A 79 1.51 2.55 -10.77
C SER A 79 1.18 1.41 -9.80
N PRO A 80 0.46 0.38 -10.27
CA PRO A 80 0.07 -0.73 -9.41
C PRO A 80 1.22 -1.72 -9.17
N ALA A 81 1.29 -2.25 -7.95
CA ALA A 81 2.14 -3.38 -7.59
C ALA A 81 1.53 -4.72 -8.05
N ASN A 82 0.20 -4.79 -8.07
CA ASN A 82 -0.57 -5.93 -8.57
C ASN A 82 -1.51 -5.43 -9.68
N VAL A 83 -1.13 -5.73 -10.92
CA VAL A 83 -1.83 -5.27 -12.12
C VAL A 83 -3.24 -5.87 -12.20
N ASP A 84 -3.40 -7.15 -11.89
CA ASP A 84 -4.70 -7.83 -11.94
C ASP A 84 -5.68 -7.24 -10.94
N ALA A 85 -5.24 -7.05 -9.69
CA ALA A 85 -6.04 -6.39 -8.66
C ALA A 85 -6.40 -4.95 -9.08
N SER A 86 -5.48 -4.23 -9.73
CA SER A 86 -5.75 -2.89 -10.24
C SER A 86 -6.80 -2.88 -11.35
N VAL A 87 -6.75 -3.83 -12.29
CA VAL A 87 -7.73 -3.94 -13.37
C VAL A 87 -9.12 -4.24 -12.81
N MET A 88 -9.22 -5.20 -11.88
CA MET A 88 -10.47 -5.55 -11.20
C MET A 88 -11.03 -4.37 -10.40
N TYR A 89 -10.18 -3.65 -9.66
CA TYR A 89 -10.58 -2.47 -8.90
C TYR A 89 -11.15 -1.37 -9.80
N ARG A 90 -10.50 -1.09 -10.96
CA ARG A 90 -11.03 -0.10 -11.93
C ARG A 90 -12.39 -0.52 -12.47
N LYS A 91 -12.56 -1.78 -12.89
CA LYS A 91 -13.85 -2.30 -13.35
C LYS A 91 -14.95 -2.17 -12.29
N TRP A 92 -14.65 -2.51 -11.04
CA TRP A 92 -15.56 -2.32 -9.90
C TRP A 92 -15.95 -0.85 -9.73
N LYS A 93 -14.98 0.07 -9.78
CA LYS A 93 -15.22 1.53 -9.62
C LYS A 93 -16.04 2.11 -10.78
N GLU A 94 -15.68 1.79 -12.02
CA GLU A 94 -16.36 2.25 -13.24
C GLU A 94 -17.81 1.72 -13.33
N SER A 95 -18.03 0.47 -12.92
CA SER A 95 -19.37 -0.13 -12.87
C SER A 95 -20.24 0.40 -11.72
N LYS A 96 -19.72 1.30 -10.88
CA LYS A 96 -20.36 1.81 -9.66
C LYS A 96 -20.77 0.67 -8.71
N GLY A 97 -19.91 -0.35 -8.59
CA GLY A 97 -20.10 -1.50 -7.70
C GLY A 97 -21.07 -2.57 -8.21
N LYS A 98 -21.46 -2.54 -9.49
CA LYS A 98 -22.26 -3.59 -10.11
C LYS A 98 -21.43 -4.85 -10.38
N ASP A 99 -20.19 -4.68 -10.83
CA ASP A 99 -19.22 -5.75 -10.90
C ASP A 99 -18.77 -6.08 -9.47
N ARG A 100 -18.92 -7.33 -9.04
CA ARG A 100 -18.64 -7.75 -7.66
C ARG A 100 -17.36 -8.57 -7.53
N GLU A 101 -16.68 -8.89 -8.62
CA GLU A 101 -15.54 -9.80 -8.65
C GLU A 101 -14.47 -9.36 -7.63
N TYR A 102 -14.08 -8.09 -7.68
CA TYR A 102 -13.11 -7.50 -6.76
C TYR A 102 -13.56 -7.60 -5.29
N THR A 103 -14.82 -7.28 -5.01
CA THR A 103 -15.35 -7.29 -3.64
C THR A 103 -15.53 -8.70 -3.09
N ASP A 104 -15.84 -9.68 -3.93
CA ASP A 104 -16.02 -11.07 -3.54
C ASP A 104 -14.67 -11.71 -3.22
N ILE A 105 -13.62 -11.36 -3.97
CA ILE A 105 -12.24 -11.70 -3.60
C ILE A 105 -11.94 -11.09 -2.24
N ILE A 106 -12.07 -9.78 -2.03
CA ILE A 106 -11.78 -9.17 -0.71
C ILE A 106 -12.56 -9.84 0.43
N ARG A 107 -13.84 -10.16 0.23
CA ARG A 107 -14.68 -10.85 1.23
C ARG A 107 -14.18 -12.25 1.56
N SER A 108 -13.70 -13.00 0.58
CA SER A 108 -13.11 -14.32 0.85
C SER A 108 -11.82 -14.25 1.67
N TRP A 109 -11.14 -13.08 1.67
CA TRP A 109 -9.92 -12.82 2.43
C TRP A 109 -10.19 -12.17 3.80
N GLY A 110 -11.33 -11.49 3.95
CA GLY A 110 -11.76 -10.78 5.18
C GLY A 110 -11.66 -11.60 6.47
N PRO A 111 -12.15 -12.86 6.54
CA PRO A 111 -12.07 -13.69 7.74
C PRO A 111 -10.64 -14.05 8.16
N ARG A 112 -9.66 -14.01 7.24
CA ARG A 112 -8.25 -14.29 7.57
C ARG A 112 -7.53 -13.07 8.15
N TRP A 113 -7.95 -11.87 7.74
CA TRP A 113 -7.33 -10.62 8.19
C TRP A 113 -7.83 -10.21 9.59
N THR A 114 -9.14 -10.24 9.84
CA THR A 114 -9.71 -9.84 11.13
C THR A 114 -9.33 -10.75 12.29
N ARG A 115 -9.14 -12.07 12.04
CA ARG A 115 -8.68 -13.01 13.08
C ARG A 115 -7.22 -12.79 13.51
N SER A 116 -6.41 -12.09 12.71
CA SER A 116 -4.99 -11.85 13.03
C SER A 116 -4.77 -10.61 13.91
N VAL A 117 -5.82 -9.82 14.19
CA VAL A 117 -5.75 -8.60 15.02
C VAL A 117 -6.25 -8.86 16.45
N THR A 118 -6.97 -9.96 16.68
CA THR A 118 -7.54 -10.36 17.98
C THR A 118 -6.77 -11.48 18.69
N ALA A 119 -5.56 -11.80 18.23
CA ALA A 119 -4.67 -12.79 18.84
C ALA A 119 -3.39 -12.16 19.37
#